data_AF-A0AA36B457-F1
#
_entry.id   AF-A0AA36B457-F1
#
_cell.length_a   1.000
_cell.length_b   1.000
_cell.length_c   1.000
_cell.angle_alpha   90.00
_cell.angle_beta   90.00
_cell.angle_gamma   90.00
#
_symmetry.space_group_name_H-M   'P 1'
#
loop_
_entity.id
_entity.type
_entity.pdbx_description
1 polymer ?
#
loop_
_entity_poly.entity_id
_entity_poly.type
_entity_poly.pdbx_seq_one_letter_code
_entity_poly.pdbx_strand_id
1 'polypeptide(L)'
;MDHVSLEPSVSYSVTKMNDIDEDDKVYPVFGKVNYLNSLDTRQYLYCLTPKPEAYLESKVLKGVTNIGKLDITWRTNMGERGRLQTSQLQRVAPGYGDIRLTVESIPDTVSIETTFTITFRITNCCERTVDLALILQNHNSPGVLWCGVSGKQLGKLPQNNSLDLPLTVIATSPGLQTISGLRLTDNFLKRTYEHDEIAQVFVCE
;
A
#
# COMPACT_ATOMS: atom_id res chain seq x y z
N MET A 1 -9.96 11.89 -29.20
CA MET A 1 -8.92 11.06 -28.58
C MET A 1 -9.01 11.46 -27.16
N ASP A 2 -9.76 10.66 -26.42
CA ASP A 2 -10.16 11.02 -25.07
C ASP A 2 -9.03 10.54 -24.18
N HIS A 3 -8.46 11.45 -23.40
CA HIS A 3 -7.27 11.21 -22.63
C HIS A 3 -7.52 11.61 -21.19
N VAL A 4 -7.31 10.66 -20.29
CA VAL A 4 -7.35 10.85 -18.85
C VAL A 4 -5.93 10.61 -18.34
N SER A 5 -5.33 11.61 -17.72
CA SER A 5 -4.00 11.50 -17.13
C SER A 5 -3.96 12.12 -15.75
N LEU A 6 -3.13 11.51 -14.90
CA LEU A 6 -2.79 12.04 -13.59
C LEU A 6 -1.39 12.64 -13.68
N GLU A 7 -1.30 13.97 -13.59
CA GLU A 7 -0.03 14.69 -13.49
C GLU A 7 0.44 14.62 -12.03
N PRO A 8 1.53 13.88 -11.72
CA PRO A 8 2.00 13.73 -10.34
C PRO A 8 2.60 15.04 -9.79
N SER A 9 2.56 15.19 -8.47
CA SER A 9 3.37 16.21 -7.80
C SER A 9 4.87 15.84 -7.82
N VAL A 10 5.73 16.78 -7.43
CA VAL A 10 7.20 16.58 -7.45
C VAL A 10 7.66 15.38 -6.63
N SER A 11 6.93 15.03 -5.56
CA SER A 11 7.27 14.00 -4.59
C SER A 11 6.86 12.59 -5.01
N TYR A 12 6.09 12.43 -6.09
CA TYR A 12 5.56 11.13 -6.52
C TYR A 12 5.93 10.81 -7.97
N SER A 13 6.07 9.53 -8.28
CA SER A 13 5.94 8.99 -9.63
C SER A 13 4.56 8.36 -9.80
N VAL A 14 4.04 8.36 -11.03
CA VAL A 14 2.74 7.77 -11.36
C VAL A 14 2.93 6.69 -12.42
N THR A 15 2.34 5.52 -12.16
CA THR A 15 2.22 4.43 -13.12
C THR A 15 0.74 4.23 -13.44
N LYS A 16 0.37 4.29 -14.73
CA LYS A 16 -1.01 3.97 -15.14
C LYS A 16 -1.20 2.46 -15.11
N MET A 17 -2.32 2.00 -14.56
CA MET A 17 -2.68 0.58 -14.46
C MET A 17 -3.96 0.31 -15.27
N ASN A 18 -4.00 0.86 -16.49
CA ASN A 18 -5.17 0.83 -17.37
C ASN A 18 -4.93 0.02 -18.66
N ASP A 19 -3.85 -0.76 -18.70
CA ASP A 19 -3.53 -1.65 -19.79
C ASP A 19 -3.38 -3.08 -19.27
N ILE A 20 -3.67 -4.05 -20.14
CA ILE A 20 -3.48 -5.48 -19.94
C ILE A 20 -2.28 -5.90 -20.79
N ASP A 21 -1.38 -6.67 -20.20
CA ASP A 21 -0.23 -7.27 -20.88
C ASP A 21 -0.54 -8.75 -21.15
N GLU A 22 -0.81 -9.08 -22.42
CA GLU A 22 -1.03 -10.46 -22.89
C GLU A 22 -0.19 -10.70 -24.15
N ASP A 23 0.59 -11.79 -24.17
CA ASP A 23 1.39 -12.24 -25.32
C ASP A 23 2.27 -11.14 -25.95
N ASP A 24 3.06 -10.41 -25.13
CA ASP A 24 3.92 -9.28 -25.53
C ASP A 24 3.15 -8.12 -26.22
N LYS A 25 1.84 -8.03 -26.01
CA LYS A 25 1.00 -6.97 -26.55
C LYS A 25 0.23 -6.26 -25.44
N VAL A 26 0.40 -4.95 -25.42
CA VAL A 26 -0.26 -4.05 -24.47
C VAL A 26 -1.58 -3.57 -25.07
N TYR A 27 -2.70 -3.92 -24.43
CA TYR A 27 -4.03 -3.46 -24.82
C TYR A 27 -4.67 -2.63 -23.71
N PRO A 28 -5.36 -1.53 -24.01
CA PRO A 28 -6.12 -0.81 -23.00
C PRO A 28 -7.27 -1.69 -22.47
N VAL A 29 -7.52 -1.64 -21.16
CA VAL A 29 -8.61 -2.38 -20.49
C VAL A 29 -10.01 -2.03 -21.04
N PHE A 30 -10.14 -0.89 -21.71
CA PHE A 30 -11.38 -0.38 -22.29
C PHE A 30 -11.63 -0.86 -23.74
N GLY A 31 -10.77 -1.72 -24.26
CA GLY A 31 -10.86 -2.24 -25.63
C GLY A 31 -10.32 -1.28 -26.70
N LYS A 32 -10.39 -1.72 -27.96
CA LYS A 32 -9.79 -1.01 -29.11
C LYS A 32 -10.46 0.33 -29.42
N VAL A 33 -11.73 0.51 -29.03
CA VAL A 33 -12.53 1.69 -29.33
C VAL A 33 -12.75 2.51 -28.07
N ASN A 34 -12.22 3.72 -28.06
CA ASN A 34 -12.35 4.65 -26.96
C ASN A 34 -13.67 5.46 -27.10
N TYR A 35 -14.81 4.82 -26.82
CA TYR A 35 -16.15 5.43 -26.86
C TYR A 35 -17.00 5.11 -25.61
N LEU A 36 -17.67 6.12 -25.04
CA LEU A 36 -18.58 6.02 -23.89
C LEU A 36 -20.00 6.39 -24.32
N ASN A 37 -20.98 5.54 -24.05
CA ASN A 37 -22.40 5.89 -24.19
C ASN A 37 -22.88 6.75 -23.04
N SER A 38 -24.09 7.29 -23.20
CA SER A 38 -24.81 7.88 -22.07
C SER A 38 -24.95 6.86 -20.94
N LEU A 39 -24.69 7.28 -19.70
CA LEU A 39 -24.70 6.47 -18.48
C LEU A 39 -23.55 5.46 -18.33
N ASP A 40 -22.66 5.32 -19.31
CA ASP A 40 -21.47 4.48 -19.16
C ASP A 40 -20.50 5.10 -18.14
N THR A 41 -19.85 4.24 -17.35
CA THR A 41 -18.81 4.62 -16.40
C THR A 41 -17.50 3.92 -16.75
N ARG A 42 -16.38 4.66 -16.68
CA ARG A 42 -15.04 4.10 -16.78
C ARG A 42 -14.22 4.47 -15.55
N GLN A 43 -13.49 3.49 -15.04
CA GLN A 43 -12.63 3.63 -13.88
C GLN A 43 -11.18 3.57 -14.35
N TYR A 44 -10.42 4.61 -14.04
CA TYR A 44 -9.00 4.69 -14.33
C TYR A 44 -8.21 4.46 -13.04
N LEU A 45 -7.25 3.54 -13.08
CA LEU A 45 -6.38 3.23 -11.96
C LEU A 45 -4.98 3.81 -12.20
N TYR A 46 -4.46 4.50 -11.19
CA TYR A 46 -3.11 5.06 -11.17
C TYR A 46 -2.43 4.68 -9.85
N CYS A 47 -1.24 4.10 -9.95
CA CYS A 47 -0.40 3.82 -8.79
C CYS A 47 0.57 5.00 -8.56
N LEU A 48 0.56 5.56 -7.36
CA LEU A 48 1.44 6.65 -6.95
C LEU A 48 2.53 6.10 -6.03
N THR A 49 3.79 6.23 -6.45
CA THR A 49 4.94 5.80 -5.65
C THR A 49 5.70 7.04 -5.15
N PRO A 50 5.88 7.23 -3.84
CA PRO A 50 6.72 8.31 -3.33
C PRO A 50 8.16 8.12 -3.81
N LYS A 51 8.79 9.19 -4.27
CA LYS A 51 10.20 9.15 -4.67
C LYS A 51 11.11 9.05 -3.43
N PRO A 52 12.33 8.51 -3.54
CA PRO A 52 13.26 8.36 -2.42
C PRO A 52 13.48 9.65 -1.62
N GLU A 53 13.54 10.79 -2.31
CA GLU A 53 13.76 12.11 -1.69
C GLU A 53 12.61 12.50 -0.76
N ALA A 54 11.40 12.06 -1.10
CA ALA A 54 10.18 12.33 -0.33
C ALA A 54 10.19 11.62 1.03
N TYR A 55 10.91 10.49 1.17
CA TYR A 55 11.02 9.80 2.47
C TYR A 55 11.94 10.52 3.46
N LEU A 56 12.90 11.32 2.97
CA LEU A 56 13.79 12.13 3.80
C LEU A 56 13.05 13.32 4.40
N GLU A 57 12.08 13.85 3.67
CA GLU A 57 11.19 14.90 4.16
C GLU A 57 10.09 14.27 5.03
N SER A 58 10.30 14.26 6.36
CA SER A 58 9.32 13.81 7.38
C SER A 58 7.88 14.36 7.18
N LYS A 59 7.72 15.47 6.44
CA LYS A 59 6.42 16.05 6.05
C LYS A 59 5.61 15.19 5.07
N VAL A 60 6.23 14.40 4.19
CA VAL A 60 5.48 13.53 3.27
C VAL A 60 4.81 12.37 4.02
N LEU A 61 5.45 11.95 5.12
CA LEU A 61 4.98 10.90 6.01
C LEU A 61 3.99 11.40 7.07
N LYS A 62 3.88 12.72 7.27
CA LYS A 62 3.08 13.33 8.34
C LYS A 62 2.28 14.51 7.78
N GLY A 63 0.99 14.30 7.49
CA GLY A 63 0.05 15.36 7.15
C GLY A 63 -0.54 15.27 5.74
N VAL A 64 -1.03 16.40 5.25
CA VAL A 64 -1.68 16.50 3.93
C VAL A 64 -0.62 16.70 2.86
N THR A 65 -0.47 15.72 1.96
CA THR A 65 0.47 15.78 0.84
C THR A 65 -0.29 15.96 -0.47
N ASN A 66 0.21 16.87 -1.31
CA ASN A 66 -0.29 16.99 -2.67
C ASN A 66 0.24 15.79 -3.50
N ILE A 67 -0.67 15.07 -4.15
CA ILE A 67 -0.35 13.89 -4.96
C ILE A 67 -0.34 14.17 -6.46
N GLY A 68 -0.92 15.29 -6.91
CA GLY A 68 -1.00 15.64 -8.32
C GLY A 68 -2.31 16.31 -8.70
N LYS A 69 -2.64 16.30 -9.98
CA LYS A 69 -3.91 16.78 -10.52
C LYS A 69 -4.32 15.95 -11.73
N LEU A 70 -5.61 15.89 -11.99
CA LEU A 70 -6.16 15.07 -13.06
C LEU A 70 -6.51 15.96 -14.25
N ASP A 71 -6.04 15.60 -15.44
CA ASP A 71 -6.35 16.27 -16.71
C ASP A 71 -7.16 15.33 -17.60
N ILE A 72 -8.36 15.76 -17.97
CA ILE A 72 -9.31 15.01 -18.79
C ILE A 72 -9.54 15.79 -20.07
N THR A 73 -9.39 15.13 -21.21
CA THR A 73 -9.81 15.65 -22.51
C THR A 73 -10.75 14.65 -23.17
N TRP A 74 -11.79 15.15 -23.82
CA TRP A 74 -12.78 14.30 -24.50
C TRP A 74 -13.33 14.97 -25.75
N ARG A 75 -14.07 14.21 -26.55
CA ARG A 75 -14.93 14.74 -27.62
C ARG A 75 -16.39 14.45 -27.36
N THR A 76 -17.26 15.43 -27.64
CA THR A 76 -18.71 15.23 -27.61
C THR A 76 -19.16 14.42 -28.82
N ASN A 77 -20.41 13.96 -28.81
CA ASN A 77 -21.04 13.29 -29.96
C ASN A 77 -21.09 14.18 -31.22
N MET A 78 -21.08 15.51 -31.06
CA MET A 78 -21.01 16.49 -32.15
C MET A 78 -19.56 16.83 -32.56
N GLY A 79 -18.57 16.17 -31.97
CA GLY A 79 -17.15 16.31 -32.32
C GLY A 79 -16.43 17.49 -31.66
N GLU A 80 -17.12 18.27 -30.82
CA GLU A 80 -16.53 19.36 -30.03
C GLU A 80 -15.54 18.80 -29.02
N ARG A 81 -14.51 19.60 -28.67
CA ARG A 81 -13.48 19.19 -27.71
C ARG A 81 -13.79 19.78 -26.34
N GLY A 82 -13.85 18.92 -25.34
CA GLY A 82 -13.88 19.30 -23.94
C GLY A 82 -12.54 19.06 -23.25
N ARG A 83 -12.24 19.87 -22.24
CA ARG A 83 -11.13 19.66 -21.31
C ARG A 83 -11.56 20.03 -19.90
N LEU A 84 -11.16 19.23 -18.93
CA LEU A 84 -11.38 19.46 -17.51
C LEU A 84 -10.08 19.15 -16.78
N GLN A 85 -9.59 20.12 -16.03
CA GLN A 85 -8.44 19.93 -15.16
C GLN A 85 -8.86 20.17 -13.72
N THR A 86 -8.53 19.25 -12.82
CA THR A 86 -8.84 19.40 -11.40
C THR A 86 -7.83 20.33 -10.72
N SER A 87 -8.21 20.87 -9.57
CA SER A 87 -7.25 21.41 -8.61
C SER A 87 -6.31 20.30 -8.09
N GLN A 88 -5.29 20.70 -7.33
CA GLN A 88 -4.35 19.78 -6.70
C GLN A 88 -5.09 18.82 -5.76
N LEU A 89 -4.97 17.53 -6.04
CA LEU A 89 -5.45 16.45 -5.22
C LEU A 89 -4.55 16.32 -4.00
N GLN A 90 -5.18 16.18 -2.84
CA GLN A 90 -4.51 16.06 -1.56
C GLN A 90 -4.81 14.71 -0.93
N ARG A 91 -3.78 14.07 -0.39
CA ARG A 91 -3.88 12.87 0.42
C ARG A 91 -3.53 13.21 1.86
N VAL A 92 -4.35 12.76 2.80
CA VAL A 92 -3.97 12.77 4.22
C VAL A 92 -3.12 11.53 4.47
N ALA A 93 -1.84 11.70 4.79
CA ALA A 93 -1.00 10.60 5.22
C ALA A 93 -1.54 10.07 6.56
N PRO A 94 -1.61 8.74 6.76
CA PRO A 94 -1.97 8.17 8.04
C PRO A 94 -1.10 8.75 9.15
N GLY A 95 -1.70 9.10 10.29
CA GLY A 95 -0.95 9.49 11.47
C GLY A 95 -0.21 8.28 12.01
N TYR A 96 1.00 8.03 11.53
CA TYR A 96 1.87 7.02 12.12
C TYR A 96 2.23 7.52 13.53
N GLY A 97 1.73 6.85 14.55
CA GLY A 97 1.96 7.20 15.95
C GLY A 97 3.43 7.00 16.35
N ASP A 98 3.65 6.56 17.58
CA ASP A 98 4.98 6.34 18.15
C ASP A 98 5.83 5.32 17.36
N ILE A 99 5.19 4.27 16.83
CA ILE A 99 5.82 3.20 16.05
C ILE A 99 5.10 3.08 14.71
N ARG A 100 5.88 3.13 13.63
CA ARG A 100 5.40 2.94 12.26
C ARG A 100 5.77 1.54 11.78
N LEU A 101 4.80 0.85 11.19
CA LEU A 101 4.99 -0.42 10.52
C LEU A 101 4.74 -0.24 9.01
N THR A 102 5.67 -0.64 8.17
CA THR A 102 5.49 -0.68 6.71
C THR A 102 5.82 -2.05 6.15
N VAL A 103 5.18 -2.41 5.03
CA VAL A 103 5.45 -3.64 4.30
C VAL A 103 6.52 -3.34 3.26
N GLU A 104 7.68 -4.00 3.36
CA GLU A 104 8.77 -3.86 2.40
C GLU A 104 8.65 -4.86 1.26
N SER A 105 8.23 -6.10 1.55
CA SER A 105 8.01 -7.12 0.54
C SER A 105 6.90 -8.08 0.97
N ILE A 106 5.97 -8.32 0.07
CA ILE A 106 4.92 -9.34 0.18
C ILE A 106 4.71 -9.93 -1.22
N PRO A 107 4.51 -11.26 -1.35
CA PRO A 107 4.11 -11.83 -2.64
C PRO A 107 2.69 -11.37 -3.01
N ASP A 108 2.46 -11.07 -4.29
CA ASP A 108 1.13 -10.68 -4.79
C ASP A 108 0.14 -11.86 -4.75
N THR A 109 0.65 -13.07 -4.98
CA THR A 109 -0.14 -14.31 -5.05
C THR A 109 0.63 -15.46 -4.41
N VAL A 110 -0.08 -16.30 -3.65
CA VAL A 110 0.47 -17.50 -2.97
C VAL A 110 -0.45 -18.69 -3.17
N SER A 111 0.07 -19.91 -3.10
CA SER A 111 -0.76 -21.12 -3.14
C SER A 111 -1.28 -21.48 -1.74
N ILE A 112 -2.46 -22.09 -1.68
CA ILE A 112 -3.01 -22.62 -0.44
C ILE A 112 -2.06 -23.64 0.20
N GLU A 113 -2.05 -23.71 1.53
CA GLU A 113 -1.20 -24.59 2.34
C GLU A 113 0.32 -24.40 2.15
N THR A 114 0.72 -23.31 1.48
CA THR A 114 2.14 -22.95 1.32
C THR A 114 2.54 -21.84 2.28
N THR A 115 3.79 -21.92 2.76
CA THR A 115 4.39 -20.87 3.57
C THR A 115 5.03 -19.82 2.68
N PHE A 116 4.87 -18.55 3.04
CA PHE A 116 5.52 -17.43 2.41
C PHE A 116 6.07 -16.46 3.46
N THR A 117 6.99 -15.60 3.03
CA THR A 117 7.66 -14.64 3.92
C THR A 117 7.21 -13.22 3.58
N ILE A 118 6.82 -12.48 4.61
CA ILE A 118 6.51 -11.05 4.54
C ILE A 118 7.61 -10.30 5.29
N THR A 119 8.19 -9.29 4.66
CA THR A 119 9.19 -8.43 5.31
C THR A 119 8.52 -7.14 5.73
N PHE A 120 8.50 -6.89 7.05
CA PHE A 120 8.03 -5.64 7.61
C PHE A 120 9.21 -4.76 8.01
N ARG A 121 9.07 -3.45 7.84
CA ARG A 121 9.97 -2.45 8.42
C ARG A 121 9.29 -1.76 9.58
N ILE A 122 9.89 -1.85 10.75
CA ILE A 122 9.46 -1.17 11.97
C ILE A 122 10.32 0.07 12.11
N THR A 123 9.72 1.25 12.09
CA THR A 123 10.42 2.53 12.29
C THR A 123 10.01 3.15 13.62
N ASN A 124 11.00 3.48 14.45
CA ASN A 124 10.76 4.23 15.68
C ASN A 124 10.58 5.72 15.35
N CYS A 125 9.37 6.24 15.55
CA CYS A 125 9.03 7.63 15.33
C CYS A 125 8.99 8.46 16.63
N CYS A 126 9.34 7.86 17.77
CA CYS A 126 9.46 8.54 19.06
C CYS A 126 10.73 9.39 19.16
N GLU A 127 10.74 10.35 20.09
CA GLU A 127 11.93 11.10 20.49
C GLU A 127 12.84 10.35 21.49
N ARG A 128 12.61 9.05 21.67
CA ARG A 128 13.33 8.20 22.62
C ARG A 128 13.62 6.83 22.02
N THR A 129 14.59 6.14 22.58
CA THR A 129 14.80 4.70 22.31
C THR A 129 13.64 3.89 22.88
N VAL A 130 13.13 2.93 22.11
CA VAL A 130 12.11 1.97 22.53
C VAL A 130 12.72 0.58 22.64
N ASP A 131 12.18 -0.29 23.49
CA ASP A 131 12.59 -1.70 23.56
C ASP A 131 11.39 -2.57 23.20
N LEU A 132 11.43 -3.19 22.02
CA LEU A 132 10.24 -3.82 21.43
C LEU A 132 10.24 -5.33 21.62
N ALA A 133 9.08 -5.86 21.99
CA ALA A 133 8.76 -7.28 21.94
C ALA A 133 7.66 -7.54 20.90
N LEU A 134 7.88 -8.53 20.04
CA LEU A 134 6.93 -8.98 19.02
C LEU A 134 5.96 -10.01 19.62
N ILE A 135 4.67 -9.79 19.43
CA ILE A 135 3.62 -10.75 19.75
C ILE A 135 2.82 -10.99 18.48
N LEU A 136 2.68 -12.27 18.10
CA LEU A 136 1.92 -12.72 16.94
C LEU A 136 0.63 -13.39 17.44
N GLN A 137 -0.50 -13.01 16.84
CA GLN A 137 -1.83 -13.48 17.20
C GLN A 137 -2.53 -14.05 15.96
N ASN A 138 -2.99 -15.30 16.07
CA ASN A 138 -3.65 -16.02 14.96
C ASN A 138 -5.19 -16.01 15.03
N HIS A 139 -5.79 -15.43 16.08
CA HIS A 139 -7.24 -15.48 16.26
C HIS A 139 -8.02 -14.48 15.38
N ASN A 140 -7.33 -13.47 14.82
CA ASN A 140 -7.95 -12.40 14.03
C ASN A 140 -7.84 -12.59 12.50
N SER A 141 -7.23 -13.66 12.01
CA SER A 141 -7.01 -13.91 10.58
C SER A 141 -7.30 -15.38 10.21
N PRO A 142 -8.56 -15.77 9.94
CA PRO A 142 -8.94 -17.18 9.79
C PRO A 142 -8.32 -17.88 8.57
N GLY A 143 -7.95 -17.14 7.52
CA GLY A 143 -7.36 -17.71 6.30
C GLY A 143 -5.84 -17.65 6.24
N VAL A 144 -5.19 -17.08 7.26
CA VAL A 144 -3.73 -16.87 7.27
C VAL A 144 -3.20 -16.97 8.70
N LEU A 145 -2.19 -17.82 8.91
CA LEU A 145 -1.61 -18.07 10.23
C LEU A 145 -0.12 -17.72 10.28
N TRP A 146 0.31 -17.08 11.36
CA TRP A 146 1.72 -16.85 11.66
C TRP A 146 2.41 -18.16 12.05
N CYS A 147 3.54 -18.46 11.41
CA CYS A 147 4.36 -19.64 11.69
C CYS A 147 5.57 -19.34 12.62
N GLY A 148 5.71 -18.08 13.09
CA GLY A 148 6.85 -17.61 13.87
C GLY A 148 6.68 -17.73 15.39
N VAL A 149 7.77 -17.42 16.12
CA VAL A 149 7.77 -17.37 17.59
C VAL A 149 7.15 -16.06 18.07
N SER A 150 6.05 -16.16 18.82
CA SER A 150 5.44 -15.06 19.56
C SER A 150 6.21 -14.78 20.87
N GLY A 151 6.23 -13.52 21.32
CA GLY A 151 6.99 -13.08 22.50
C GLY A 151 8.48 -12.81 22.24
N LYS A 152 8.91 -12.80 20.97
CA LYS A 152 10.31 -12.56 20.59
C LYS A 152 10.73 -11.14 20.95
N GLN A 153 11.83 -11.01 21.69
CA GLN A 153 12.44 -9.70 21.96
C GLN A 153 13.15 -9.22 20.69
N LEU A 154 12.73 -8.07 20.16
CA LEU A 154 13.39 -7.39 19.04
C LEU A 154 14.53 -6.50 19.53
N GLY A 155 14.49 -6.10 20.81
CA GLY A 155 15.52 -5.32 21.46
C GLY A 155 15.32 -3.81 21.30
N LYS A 156 16.38 -3.06 21.62
CA LYS A 156 16.36 -1.60 21.65
C LYS A 156 16.46 -1.01 20.24
N LEU A 157 15.46 -0.23 19.86
CA LEU A 157 15.42 0.53 18.61
C LEU A 157 15.59 2.03 18.92
N PRO A 158 16.73 2.65 18.55
CA PRO A 158 16.96 4.08 18.76
C PRO A 158 15.96 4.97 18.02
N GLN A 159 15.86 6.23 18.42
CA GLN A 159 15.03 7.24 17.75
C GLN A 159 15.32 7.30 16.24
N ASN A 160 14.27 7.42 15.43
CA ASN A 160 14.31 7.54 13.97
C ASN A 160 15.03 6.38 13.25
N ASN A 161 15.34 5.29 13.95
CA ASN A 161 15.95 4.12 13.37
C ASN A 161 14.88 3.09 12.97
N SER A 162 15.23 2.20 12.05
CA SER A 162 14.34 1.16 11.55
C SER A 162 14.93 -0.23 11.68
N LEU A 163 14.06 -1.23 11.82
CA LEU A 163 14.40 -2.64 11.87
C LEU A 163 13.55 -3.40 10.85
N ASP A 164 14.22 -4.17 9.99
CA ASP A 164 13.56 -5.08 9.06
C ASP A 164 13.32 -6.43 9.73
N LEU A 165 12.08 -6.91 9.67
CA LEU A 165 11.58 -8.07 10.36
C LEU A 165 10.90 -9.01 9.35
N PRO A 166 11.61 -10.05 8.87
CA PRO A 166 10.99 -11.09 8.06
C PRO A 166 10.15 -12.01 8.95
N LEU A 167 8.89 -12.23 8.57
CA LEU A 167 7.95 -13.12 9.25
C LEU A 167 7.37 -14.13 8.27
N THR A 168 7.31 -15.38 8.71
CA THR A 168 6.77 -16.50 7.91
C THR A 168 5.32 -16.75 8.27
N VAL A 169 4.53 -16.99 7.24
CA VAL A 169 3.08 -17.08 7.27
C VAL A 169 2.63 -18.25 6.40
N ILE A 170 1.56 -18.94 6.78
CA ILE A 170 0.92 -19.98 5.97
C ILE A 170 -0.51 -19.57 5.61
N ALA A 171 -0.88 -19.76 4.33
CA ALA A 171 -2.25 -19.56 3.86
C ALA A 171 -3.09 -20.83 4.08
N THR A 172 -4.23 -20.70 4.75
CA THR A 172 -5.14 -21.82 5.08
C THR A 172 -6.47 -21.76 4.34
N SER A 173 -6.76 -20.65 3.64
CA SER A 173 -8.00 -20.50 2.89
C SER A 173 -7.76 -19.72 1.59
N PRO A 174 -8.41 -20.11 0.48
CA PRO A 174 -8.26 -19.43 -0.79
C PRO A 174 -8.95 -18.06 -0.78
N GLY A 175 -8.66 -17.23 -1.78
CA GLY A 175 -9.23 -15.89 -1.96
C GLY A 175 -8.34 -14.77 -1.42
N LEU A 176 -8.89 -13.56 -1.37
CA LEU A 176 -8.15 -12.39 -0.87
C LEU A 176 -8.08 -12.43 0.65
N GLN A 177 -6.89 -12.67 1.19
CA GLN A 177 -6.68 -12.80 2.62
C GLN A 177 -5.99 -11.58 3.22
N THR A 178 -6.49 -11.12 4.37
CA THR A 178 -5.95 -9.97 5.10
C THR A 178 -4.95 -10.41 6.17
N ILE A 179 -3.80 -9.73 6.23
CA ILE A 179 -2.74 -9.96 7.20
C ILE A 179 -2.96 -9.07 8.43
N SER A 180 -3.19 -9.69 9.59
CA SER A 180 -3.51 -9.03 10.86
C SER A 180 -2.84 -9.72 12.04
N GLY A 181 -3.04 -9.21 13.26
CA GLY A 181 -2.59 -9.87 14.49
C GLY A 181 -1.10 -9.66 14.83
N LEU A 182 -0.47 -8.64 14.28
CA LEU A 182 0.89 -8.24 14.67
C LEU A 182 0.79 -7.21 15.80
N ARG A 183 1.44 -7.49 16.92
CA ARG A 183 1.47 -6.62 18.10
C ARG A 183 2.91 -6.33 18.50
N LEU A 184 3.23 -5.06 18.73
CA LEU A 184 4.55 -4.63 19.19
C LEU A 184 4.40 -4.02 20.58
N THR A 185 5.08 -4.57 21.59
CA THR A 185 5.01 -4.06 22.96
C THR A 185 6.31 -3.37 23.34
N ASP A 186 6.22 -2.10 23.75
CA ASP A 186 7.33 -1.34 24.34
C ASP A 186 7.52 -1.78 25.80
N ASN A 187 8.65 -2.42 26.09
CA ASN A 187 8.99 -2.92 27.41
C ASN A 187 9.23 -1.82 28.43
N PHE A 188 9.63 -0.62 28.02
CA PHE A 188 9.87 0.51 28.92
C PHE A 188 8.57 1.14 29.38
N LEU A 189 7.66 1.44 28.44
CA LEU A 189 6.37 2.05 28.76
C LEU A 189 5.23 1.05 29.02
N LYS A 190 5.48 -0.24 28.79
CA LYS A 190 4.45 -1.29 28.83
C LYS A 190 3.25 -0.98 27.90
N ARG A 191 3.52 -0.29 26.80
CA ARG A 191 2.52 0.10 25.80
C ARG A 191 2.54 -0.89 24.65
N THR A 192 1.38 -1.39 24.25
CA THR A 192 1.23 -2.26 23.07
C THR A 192 0.68 -1.46 21.88
N TYR A 193 1.34 -1.61 20.73
CA TYR A 193 0.92 -1.08 19.44
C TYR A 193 0.27 -2.20 18.65
N GLU A 194 -0.96 -1.93 18.21
CA GLU A 194 -1.78 -2.90 17.49
C GLU A 194 -1.75 -2.63 16.00
N HIS A 195 -1.36 -3.65 15.22
CA HIS A 195 -1.33 -3.59 13.78
C HIS A 195 -2.24 -4.69 13.21
N ASP A 196 -3.39 -4.29 12.72
CA ASP A 196 -4.34 -5.12 11.98
C ASP A 196 -4.56 -4.54 10.58
N GLU A 197 -5.04 -5.38 9.66
CA GLU A 197 -5.32 -5.02 8.27
C GLU A 197 -4.10 -4.40 7.57
N ILE A 198 -2.92 -4.97 7.83
CA ILE A 198 -1.63 -4.41 7.44
C ILE A 198 -1.39 -4.55 5.94
N ALA A 199 -1.81 -5.69 5.39
CA ALA A 199 -1.62 -6.05 3.99
C ALA A 199 -2.69 -7.06 3.55
N GLN A 200 -2.78 -7.29 2.24
CA GLN A 200 -3.60 -8.35 1.67
C GLN A 200 -2.77 -9.18 0.69
N VAL A 201 -3.06 -10.48 0.63
CA VAL A 201 -2.44 -11.42 -0.31
C VAL A 201 -3.52 -12.24 -0.99
N PHE A 202 -3.39 -12.48 -2.29
CA PHE A 202 -4.31 -13.34 -3.00
C PHE A 202 -3.86 -14.81 -2.89
N VAL A 203 -4.71 -15.67 -2.34
CA VAL A 203 -4.43 -17.09 -2.19
C VAL A 203 -5.12 -17.88 -3.30
N CYS A 204 -4.34 -18.48 -4.17
CA CYS A 204 -4.79 -19.40 -5.22
C CYS A 204 -4.97 -20.82 -4.66
N GLU A 205 -5.90 -21.55 -5.28
CA GLU A 205 -6.03 -23.02 -5.13
C GLU A 205 -4.83 -23.77 -5.73
#